data_AF-A0A1Q9C8R8-F1
#
_entry.id   AF-A0A1Q9C8R8-F1
#
_cell.length_a   1.000
_cell.length_b   1.000
_cell.length_c   1.000
_cell.angle_alpha   90.00
_cell.angle_beta   90.00
_cell.angle_gamma   90.00
#
_symmetry.space_group_name_H-M   'P 1'
#
loop_
_entity.id
_entity.type
_entity.pdbx_description
1 polymer ?
#
loop_
_entity_poly.entity_id
_entity_poly.type
_entity_poly.pdbx_seq_one_letter_code
_entity_poly.pdbx_strand_id
1 'polypeptide(L)'
;MSIVVLDGVVDNDLRQLLLSKFDPLAPGAGTALPEVFVPKELEQWLQSVLRCCAAGQDPSPLKLPGALDGRSELVPMPGRVAVGSPPMHQDTGFDAMGRPDPTRVEGLVAVLYLAGAGTLVIDTGSQRHSVEVKPCRLVVWPNDQCIHRLDASPGEESRIMLGPMTLSSTGWKHAGDQYDPAKRASDRNGFVVRFGSMHGELICLRAMSIVVLDGVVDNDLRQLILSKFDLLAPGARTALPEVLVPKLGALDGRSELVPMPGRVAVGSPPMHQDTGFDAMGRPDPTRVEGLVAVLYLAGAGTLVIDTGSQRHSVEVKPCRLVVWPNDQCIHRLDASPGEESRIMLGPMTLSSAGWKRAGDQYSVAGRGSPCFAPDECRCPGCQEYKEKMKLVQERRLQQKSQQNVAVEGQVAPTDSSFCVRSCAVS
;
A
#
# COMPACT_ATOMS: atom_id res chain seq x y z
N MET A 1 -9.30 24.11 -16.89
CA MET A 1 -10.27 23.19 -17.52
C MET A 1 -11.23 22.69 -16.46
N SER A 2 -12.50 22.45 -16.83
CA SER A 2 -13.56 22.06 -15.88
C SER A 2 -13.82 20.56 -15.90
N ILE A 3 -14.01 19.97 -14.71
CA ILE A 3 -14.67 18.68 -14.56
C ILE A 3 -16.15 18.90 -14.87
N VAL A 4 -16.71 18.07 -15.75
CA VAL A 4 -18.13 18.15 -16.13
C VAL A 4 -18.86 16.94 -15.55
N VAL A 5 -20.03 17.21 -14.94
CA VAL A 5 -20.89 16.20 -14.33
C VAL A 5 -22.29 16.38 -14.90
N LEU A 6 -22.82 15.33 -15.54
CA LEU A 6 -24.20 15.30 -16.05
C LEU A 6 -24.96 14.18 -15.35
N ASP A 7 -26.14 14.51 -14.82
CA ASP A 7 -27.04 13.59 -14.13
C ASP A 7 -28.19 13.13 -15.03
N GLY A 8 -28.70 11.92 -14.78
CA GLY A 8 -29.89 11.42 -15.48
C GLY A 8 -29.66 11.25 -16.98
N VAL A 9 -28.43 10.93 -17.38
CA VAL A 9 -28.02 10.82 -18.78
C VAL A 9 -28.79 9.71 -19.52
N VAL A 10 -29.06 8.62 -18.82
CA VAL A 10 -29.88 7.50 -19.30
C VAL A 10 -31.05 7.29 -18.36
N ASP A 11 -32.20 6.95 -18.91
CA ASP A 11 -33.36 6.55 -18.11
C ASP A 11 -33.16 5.15 -17.49
N ASN A 12 -34.10 4.73 -16.65
CA ASN A 12 -34.00 3.44 -15.97
C ASN A 12 -34.10 2.27 -16.95
N ASP A 13 -34.89 2.37 -18.02
CA ASP A 13 -35.12 1.26 -18.95
C ASP A 13 -33.86 0.99 -19.77
N LEU A 14 -33.24 2.04 -20.32
CA LEU A 14 -31.94 1.95 -20.99
C LEU A 14 -30.86 1.49 -20.02
N ARG A 15 -30.86 1.97 -18.77
CA ARG A 15 -29.91 1.50 -17.76
C ARG A 15 -30.04 0.00 -17.53
N GLN A 16 -31.25 -0.53 -17.35
CA GLN A 16 -31.46 -1.98 -17.17
C GLN A 16 -31.04 -2.78 -18.40
N LEU A 17 -31.35 -2.26 -19.60
CA LEU A 17 -30.91 -2.87 -20.85
C LEU A 17 -29.37 -2.97 -20.91
N LEU A 18 -28.66 -1.89 -20.56
CA LEU A 18 -27.21 -1.87 -20.54
C LEU A 18 -26.63 -2.80 -19.46
N LEU A 19 -27.18 -2.77 -18.24
CA LEU A 19 -26.75 -3.64 -17.14
C LEU A 19 -26.87 -5.13 -17.50
N SER A 20 -27.90 -5.51 -18.27
CA SER A 20 -28.07 -6.90 -18.74
C SER A 20 -26.95 -7.40 -19.67
N LYS A 21 -26.08 -6.51 -20.15
CA LYS A 21 -24.95 -6.83 -21.02
C LYS A 21 -23.64 -7.07 -20.25
N PHE A 22 -23.66 -6.91 -18.92
CA PHE A 22 -22.50 -7.16 -18.08
C PHE A 22 -22.65 -8.51 -17.38
N ASP A 23 -21.67 -9.38 -17.57
CA ASP A 23 -21.58 -10.59 -16.77
C ASP A 23 -21.15 -10.25 -15.33
N PRO A 24 -21.66 -10.99 -14.33
CA PRO A 24 -21.15 -10.89 -12.96
C PRO A 24 -19.64 -11.17 -12.92
N LEU A 25 -18.93 -10.48 -12.02
CA LEU A 25 -17.52 -10.79 -11.76
C LEU A 25 -17.39 -12.22 -11.21
N ALA A 26 -16.42 -12.97 -11.74
CA ALA A 26 -16.04 -14.25 -11.15
C ALA A 26 -15.58 -14.03 -9.69
N PRO A 27 -15.84 -14.98 -8.78
CA PRO A 27 -15.39 -14.88 -7.40
C PRO A 27 -13.88 -14.57 -7.31
N GLY A 28 -13.52 -13.50 -6.60
CA GLY A 28 -12.14 -13.04 -6.44
C GLY A 28 -11.58 -12.17 -7.59
N ALA A 29 -12.33 -11.96 -8.68
CA ALA A 29 -11.94 -11.02 -9.71
C ALA A 29 -12.18 -9.57 -9.26
N GLY A 30 -11.17 -8.71 -9.41
CA GLY A 30 -11.27 -7.29 -9.04
C GLY A 30 -11.85 -6.39 -10.14
N THR A 31 -11.69 -6.78 -11.41
CA THR A 31 -12.12 -6.01 -12.58
C THR A 31 -12.44 -6.93 -13.75
N ALA A 32 -13.46 -6.57 -14.55
CA ALA A 32 -13.71 -7.10 -15.89
C ALA A 32 -13.89 -5.95 -16.87
N LEU A 33 -13.43 -6.13 -18.11
CA LEU A 33 -13.43 -5.11 -19.18
C LEU A 33 -14.21 -5.62 -20.40
N PRO A 34 -15.53 -5.81 -20.29
CA PRO A 34 -16.34 -6.30 -21.42
C PRO A 34 -16.44 -5.25 -22.53
N GLU A 35 -16.57 -5.71 -23.76
CA GLU A 35 -17.12 -4.90 -24.84
C GLU A 35 -18.65 -4.95 -24.75
N VAL A 36 -19.28 -3.78 -24.61
CA VAL A 36 -20.72 -3.65 -24.39
C VAL A 36 -21.36 -3.01 -25.61
N PHE A 37 -22.32 -3.71 -26.20
CA PHE A 37 -23.08 -3.19 -27.34
C PHE A 37 -24.15 -2.22 -26.85
N VAL A 38 -24.03 -0.95 -27.26
CA VAL A 38 -24.95 0.12 -26.90
C VAL A 38 -25.66 0.68 -28.12
N PRO A 39 -26.83 1.31 -27.96
CA PRO A 39 -27.50 2.04 -29.05
C PRO A 39 -26.62 3.15 -29.62
N LYS A 40 -26.51 3.22 -30.95
CA LYS A 40 -25.66 4.17 -31.68
C LYS A 40 -25.98 5.62 -31.35
N GLU A 41 -27.23 5.94 -31.03
CA GLU A 41 -27.63 7.28 -30.63
C GLU A 41 -26.99 7.69 -29.29
N LEU A 42 -26.85 6.75 -28.33
CA LEU A 42 -26.13 6.98 -27.07
C LEU A 42 -24.65 7.24 -27.32
N GLU A 43 -24.05 6.43 -28.20
CA GLU A 43 -22.64 6.56 -28.60
C GLU A 43 -22.37 7.93 -29.25
N GLN A 44 -23.19 8.34 -30.21
CA GLN A 44 -23.11 9.64 -30.87
C GLN A 44 -23.33 10.82 -29.92
N TRP A 45 -24.27 10.67 -28.97
CA TRP A 45 -24.53 11.69 -27.95
C TRP A 45 -23.32 11.85 -27.02
N LEU A 46 -22.73 10.74 -26.52
CA LEU A 46 -21.52 10.78 -25.69
C LEU A 46 -20.34 11.43 -26.44
N GLN A 47 -20.17 11.15 -27.74
CA GLN A 47 -19.17 11.82 -28.56
C GLN A 47 -19.43 13.33 -28.64
N SER A 48 -20.69 13.74 -28.76
CA SER A 48 -21.08 15.15 -28.82
C SER A 48 -20.77 15.87 -27.51
N VAL A 49 -21.04 15.23 -26.36
CA VAL A 49 -20.65 15.75 -25.04
C VAL A 49 -19.14 15.99 -24.97
N LEU A 50 -18.32 15.00 -25.35
CA LEU A 50 -16.87 15.14 -25.33
C LEU A 50 -16.37 16.25 -26.26
N ARG A 51 -16.93 16.38 -27.47
CA ARG A 51 -16.58 17.45 -28.41
C ARG A 51 -16.93 18.83 -27.85
N CYS A 52 -18.10 18.99 -27.23
CA CYS A 52 -18.48 20.22 -26.53
C CYS A 52 -17.50 20.55 -25.41
N CYS A 53 -17.18 19.57 -24.54
CA CYS A 53 -16.21 19.76 -23.45
C CYS A 53 -14.82 20.14 -23.98
N ALA A 54 -14.34 19.49 -25.04
CA ALA A 54 -13.03 19.77 -25.65
C ALA A 54 -12.99 21.18 -26.26
N ALA A 55 -14.11 21.69 -26.77
CA ALA A 55 -14.27 23.06 -27.24
C ALA A 55 -14.47 24.09 -26.10
N GLY A 56 -14.46 23.66 -24.83
CA GLY A 56 -14.74 24.52 -23.68
C GLY A 56 -16.20 24.98 -23.57
N GLN A 57 -17.12 24.26 -24.23
CA GLN A 57 -18.55 24.55 -24.21
C GLN A 57 -19.28 23.71 -23.16
N ASP A 58 -20.40 24.23 -22.65
CA ASP A 58 -21.28 23.51 -21.73
C ASP A 58 -22.12 22.47 -22.50
N PRO A 59 -22.00 21.17 -22.18
CA PRO A 59 -22.79 20.13 -22.84
C PRO A 59 -24.21 19.96 -22.26
N SER A 60 -24.57 20.65 -21.17
CA SER A 60 -25.88 20.53 -20.50
C SER A 60 -27.12 20.73 -21.42
N PRO A 61 -27.07 21.55 -22.49
CA PRO A 61 -28.19 21.67 -23.43
C PRO A 61 -28.40 20.43 -24.34
N LEU A 62 -27.40 19.55 -24.46
CA LEU A 62 -27.51 18.35 -25.29
C LEU A 62 -28.52 17.39 -24.68
N LYS A 63 -29.49 16.95 -25.49
CA LYS A 63 -30.45 15.92 -25.09
C LYS A 63 -30.11 14.62 -25.80
N LEU A 64 -30.13 13.52 -25.03
CA LEU A 64 -30.15 12.21 -25.65
C LEU A 64 -31.41 12.13 -26.51
N PRO A 65 -31.33 11.68 -27.78
CA PRO A 65 -32.52 11.39 -28.57
C PRO A 65 -33.46 10.51 -27.75
N GLY A 66 -34.76 10.82 -27.75
CA GLY A 66 -35.75 10.18 -26.86
C GLY A 66 -35.83 8.66 -27.04
N ALA A 67 -36.72 8.02 -26.26
CA ALA A 67 -36.94 6.58 -26.17
C ALA A 67 -36.35 5.78 -27.34
N LEU A 68 -35.21 5.14 -27.08
CA LEU A 68 -34.50 4.33 -28.06
C LEU A 68 -35.45 3.24 -28.52
N ASP A 69 -35.82 3.28 -29.80
CA ASP A 69 -36.60 2.21 -30.35
C ASP A 69 -35.75 0.93 -30.29
N GLY A 70 -36.37 -0.23 -30.06
CA GLY A 70 -35.64 -1.50 -30.03
C GLY A 70 -35.01 -1.89 -31.39
N ARG A 71 -34.96 -0.96 -32.35
CA ARG A 71 -34.40 -1.10 -33.70
C ARG A 71 -33.13 -0.29 -33.90
N SER A 72 -32.69 0.49 -32.91
CA SER A 72 -31.39 1.18 -32.93
C SER A 72 -30.26 0.23 -33.34
N GLU A 73 -29.39 0.71 -34.23
CA GLU A 73 -28.13 0.05 -34.54
C GLU A 73 -27.31 -0.03 -33.24
N LEU A 74 -26.76 -1.21 -32.94
CA LEU A 74 -25.91 -1.40 -31.78
C LEU A 74 -24.44 -1.29 -32.18
N VAL A 75 -23.68 -0.54 -31.39
CA VAL A 75 -22.24 -0.33 -31.57
C VAL A 75 -21.47 -0.75 -30.32
N PRO A 76 -20.27 -1.33 -30.46
CA PRO A 76 -19.47 -1.72 -29.31
C PRO A 76 -18.92 -0.49 -28.58
N MET A 77 -18.95 -0.53 -27.25
CA MET A 77 -18.33 0.48 -26.38
C MET A 77 -17.59 -0.18 -25.21
N PRO A 78 -16.53 0.46 -24.69
CA PRO A 78 -15.83 -0.03 -23.50
C PRO A 78 -16.75 -0.08 -22.28
N GLY A 79 -16.89 -1.26 -21.69
CA GLY A 79 -17.54 -1.45 -20.40
C GLY A 79 -16.53 -1.84 -19.32
N ARG A 80 -16.88 -1.57 -18.07
CA ARG A 80 -16.09 -2.01 -16.91
C ARG A 80 -16.97 -2.41 -15.75
N VAL A 81 -16.63 -3.54 -15.13
CA VAL A 81 -17.08 -3.92 -13.79
C VAL A 81 -15.87 -3.86 -12.87
N ALA A 82 -15.95 -3.15 -11.74
CA ALA A 82 -14.83 -2.98 -10.82
C ALA A 82 -15.27 -3.08 -9.36
N VAL A 83 -14.42 -3.69 -8.52
CA VAL A 83 -14.64 -3.86 -7.08
C VAL A 83 -13.59 -3.11 -6.25
N GLY A 84 -14.01 -2.58 -5.10
CA GLY A 84 -13.11 -1.91 -4.14
C GLY A 84 -12.72 -0.48 -4.54
N SER A 85 -11.69 0.09 -3.92
CA SER A 85 -11.26 1.48 -4.17
C SER A 85 -9.88 1.49 -4.81
N PRO A 86 -9.76 1.75 -6.13
CA PRO A 86 -8.43 1.84 -6.75
C PRO A 86 -7.62 3.00 -6.13
N PRO A 87 -6.29 2.89 -6.10
CA PRO A 87 -5.44 4.00 -5.67
C PRO A 87 -5.51 5.19 -6.62
N MET A 88 -4.87 6.29 -6.22
CA MET A 88 -4.71 7.46 -7.07
C MET A 88 -3.83 7.15 -8.29
N HIS A 89 -4.35 7.36 -9.50
CA HIS A 89 -3.69 7.01 -10.75
C HIS A 89 -4.06 8.00 -11.87
N GLN A 90 -3.49 7.80 -13.06
CA GLN A 90 -3.96 8.42 -14.31
C GLN A 90 -4.36 7.30 -15.25
N ASP A 91 -5.34 7.55 -16.11
CA ASP A 91 -5.73 6.54 -17.09
C ASP A 91 -4.65 6.37 -18.16
N THR A 92 -4.44 5.13 -18.55
CA THR A 92 -3.52 4.68 -19.59
C THR A 92 -4.28 3.97 -20.70
N GLY A 93 -3.65 3.80 -21.85
CA GLY A 93 -4.26 3.19 -23.01
C GLY A 93 -4.31 1.66 -22.96
N PHE A 94 -4.84 1.10 -24.03
CA PHE A 94 -4.66 -0.29 -24.41
C PHE A 94 -4.07 -0.32 -25.82
N ASP A 95 -3.23 -1.31 -26.09
CA ASP A 95 -2.68 -1.53 -27.41
C ASP A 95 -3.74 -2.09 -28.37
N ALA A 96 -3.39 -2.25 -29.64
CA ALA A 96 -4.30 -2.76 -30.68
C ALA A 96 -4.84 -4.18 -30.40
N MET A 97 -4.20 -4.94 -29.50
CA MET A 97 -4.63 -6.27 -29.07
C MET A 97 -5.49 -6.23 -27.80
N GLY A 98 -5.88 -5.03 -27.33
CA GLY A 98 -6.60 -4.84 -26.08
C GLY A 98 -5.76 -5.14 -24.85
N ARG A 99 -4.41 -5.18 -24.99
CA ARG A 99 -3.53 -5.39 -23.85
C ARG A 99 -3.24 -4.06 -23.18
N PRO A 100 -3.05 -4.06 -21.86
CA PRO A 100 -2.62 -2.87 -21.13
C PRO A 100 -1.38 -2.21 -21.78
N ASP A 101 -1.50 -0.95 -22.21
CA ASP A 101 -0.40 -0.07 -22.63
C ASP A 101 -0.13 1.02 -21.57
N PRO A 102 1.09 1.19 -21.04
CA PRO A 102 1.39 2.19 -20.01
C PRO A 102 1.35 3.64 -20.52
N THR A 103 1.19 3.85 -21.82
CA THR A 103 1.06 5.17 -22.43
C THR A 103 -0.17 5.87 -21.85
N ARG A 104 0.03 7.07 -21.30
CA ARG A 104 -1.03 7.88 -20.73
C ARG A 104 -2.05 8.23 -21.81
N VAL A 105 -3.33 8.21 -21.44
CA VAL A 105 -4.39 8.74 -22.29
C VAL A 105 -4.35 10.26 -22.24
N GLU A 106 -4.11 10.91 -23.36
CA GLU A 106 -4.13 12.36 -23.47
C GLU A 106 -5.56 12.91 -23.63
N GLY A 107 -5.80 14.12 -23.15
CA GLY A 107 -7.09 14.80 -23.29
C GLY A 107 -8.17 14.35 -22.31
N LEU A 108 -9.42 14.30 -22.78
CA LEU A 108 -10.59 14.04 -21.94
C LEU A 108 -10.86 12.54 -21.78
N VAL A 109 -11.23 12.15 -20.56
CA VAL A 109 -11.82 10.85 -20.24
C VAL A 109 -13.24 11.04 -19.76
N ALA A 110 -14.11 10.10 -20.13
CA ALA A 110 -15.51 10.02 -19.71
C ALA A 110 -15.81 8.67 -19.05
N VAL A 111 -16.67 8.69 -18.02
CA VAL A 111 -17.26 7.50 -17.39
C VAL A 111 -18.75 7.73 -17.16
N LEU A 112 -19.59 6.84 -17.69
CA LEU A 112 -21.02 6.79 -17.40
C LEU A 112 -21.30 5.64 -16.42
N TYR A 113 -21.65 5.98 -15.18
CA TYR A 113 -21.95 5.01 -14.14
C TYR A 113 -23.36 4.43 -14.31
N LEU A 114 -23.46 3.11 -14.39
CA LEU A 114 -24.73 2.38 -14.54
C LEU A 114 -25.22 1.77 -13.23
N ALA A 115 -24.30 1.33 -12.37
CA ALA A 115 -24.60 0.81 -11.04
C ALA A 115 -23.47 1.09 -10.03
N GLY A 116 -23.81 0.99 -8.75
CA GLY A 116 -22.93 1.23 -7.61
C GLY A 116 -22.90 2.70 -7.18
N ALA A 117 -22.26 2.94 -6.04
CA ALA A 117 -22.09 4.26 -5.44
C ALA A 117 -20.66 4.48 -4.93
N GLY A 118 -20.29 5.75 -4.73
CA GLY A 118 -18.99 6.12 -4.18
C GLY A 118 -18.66 7.59 -4.37
N THR A 119 -17.37 7.92 -4.31
CA THR A 119 -16.85 9.25 -4.58
C THR A 119 -15.66 9.16 -5.52
N LEU A 120 -15.76 9.78 -6.70
CA LEU A 120 -14.63 10.00 -7.59
C LEU A 120 -13.86 11.23 -7.09
N VAL A 121 -12.63 11.01 -6.64
CA VAL A 121 -11.73 12.06 -6.18
C VAL A 121 -10.75 12.37 -7.30
N ILE A 122 -10.77 13.62 -7.77
CA ILE A 122 -9.90 14.11 -8.85
C ILE A 122 -8.97 15.18 -8.27
N ASP A 123 -7.67 15.00 -8.44
CA ASP A 123 -6.62 15.86 -7.90
C ASP A 123 -5.81 16.46 -9.06
N THR A 124 -5.98 17.76 -9.29
CA THR A 124 -5.30 18.50 -10.37
C THR A 124 -3.91 18.99 -9.94
N GLY A 125 -3.46 18.66 -8.73
CA GLY A 125 -2.25 19.19 -8.10
C GLY A 125 -2.44 20.57 -7.48
N SER A 126 -3.33 21.41 -8.01
CA SER A 126 -3.72 22.71 -7.42
C SER A 126 -5.02 22.63 -6.63
N GLN A 127 -5.92 21.72 -7.00
CA GLN A 127 -7.22 21.54 -6.36
C GLN A 127 -7.61 20.07 -6.32
N ARG A 128 -8.27 19.69 -5.22
CA ARG A 128 -8.97 18.41 -5.13
C ARG A 128 -10.46 18.61 -5.29
N HIS A 129 -11.05 17.86 -6.20
CA HIS A 129 -12.48 17.79 -6.47
C HIS A 129 -13.00 16.44 -5.99
N SER A 130 -14.21 16.43 -5.43
CA SER A 130 -14.92 15.21 -5.06
C SER A 130 -16.25 15.20 -5.78
N VAL A 131 -16.46 14.18 -6.61
CA VAL A 131 -17.69 13.99 -7.37
C VAL A 131 -18.37 12.74 -6.84
N GLU A 132 -19.58 12.89 -6.30
CA GLU A 132 -20.39 11.75 -5.90
C GLU A 132 -20.65 10.86 -7.13
N VAL A 133 -20.49 9.55 -6.96
CA VAL A 133 -20.76 8.55 -7.99
C VAL A 133 -22.10 7.91 -7.68
N LYS A 134 -23.01 7.93 -8.64
CA LYS A 134 -24.33 7.31 -8.56
C LYS A 134 -24.81 6.87 -9.95
N PRO A 135 -25.80 5.97 -10.04
CA PRO A 135 -26.32 5.51 -11.33
C PRO A 135 -26.81 6.64 -12.23
N CYS A 136 -26.64 6.47 -13.54
CA CYS A 136 -27.00 7.40 -14.61
C CYS A 136 -26.21 8.73 -14.61
N ARG A 137 -25.10 8.83 -13.88
CA ARG A 137 -24.22 10.00 -13.88
C ARG A 137 -23.07 9.79 -14.85
N LEU A 138 -22.85 10.77 -15.73
CA LEU A 138 -21.66 10.89 -16.58
C LEU A 138 -20.70 11.89 -15.94
N VAL A 139 -19.43 11.51 -15.85
CA VAL A 139 -18.35 12.41 -15.42
C VAL A 139 -17.30 12.48 -16.52
N VAL A 140 -16.87 13.71 -16.85
CA VAL A 140 -15.83 14.00 -17.85
C VAL A 140 -14.74 14.86 -17.22
N TRP A 141 -13.46 14.52 -17.44
CA TRP A 141 -12.33 15.25 -16.88
C TRP A 141 -11.07 15.20 -17.79
N PRO A 142 -10.12 16.14 -17.65
CA PRO A 142 -8.86 16.13 -18.40
C PRO A 142 -7.83 15.19 -17.76
N ASN A 143 -7.69 13.98 -18.29
CA ASN A 143 -6.86 12.92 -17.69
C ASN A 143 -5.36 13.27 -17.65
N ASP A 144 -4.87 14.00 -18.65
CA ASP A 144 -3.48 14.45 -18.74
C ASP A 144 -3.09 15.49 -17.67
N GLN A 145 -4.07 16.14 -17.03
CA GLN A 145 -3.87 17.23 -16.07
C GLN A 145 -4.24 16.87 -14.63
N CYS A 146 -4.65 15.63 -14.36
CA CYS A 146 -5.03 15.21 -13.02
C CYS A 146 -4.66 13.76 -12.75
N ILE A 147 -4.56 13.44 -11.46
CA ILE A 147 -4.62 12.07 -10.96
C ILE A 147 -5.97 11.88 -10.29
N HIS A 148 -6.53 10.68 -10.33
CA HIS A 148 -7.83 10.41 -9.75
C HIS A 148 -7.89 9.03 -9.09
N ARG A 149 -8.82 8.88 -8.17
CA ARG A 149 -9.17 7.59 -7.56
C ARG A 149 -10.66 7.56 -7.30
N LEU A 150 -11.16 6.37 -7.05
CA LEU A 150 -12.56 6.20 -6.69
C LEU A 150 -12.65 5.52 -5.33
N ASP A 151 -13.33 6.18 -4.41
CA ASP A 151 -13.59 5.71 -3.05
C ASP A 151 -14.98 5.06 -3.05
N ALA A 152 -15.06 3.73 -3.01
CA ALA A 152 -16.32 2.98 -3.02
C ALA A 152 -17.16 3.25 -1.77
N SER A 153 -18.49 3.28 -1.91
CA SER A 153 -19.37 3.34 -0.74
C SER A 153 -19.33 2.03 0.07
N PRO A 154 -19.43 2.08 1.41
CA PRO A 154 -19.52 0.88 2.23
C PRO A 154 -20.70 -0.01 1.81
N GLY A 155 -20.45 -1.30 1.58
CA GLY A 155 -21.47 -2.27 1.15
C GLY A 155 -21.78 -2.29 -0.35
N GLU A 156 -21.27 -1.34 -1.13
CA GLU A 156 -21.40 -1.29 -2.59
C GLU A 156 -20.12 -1.84 -3.23
N GLU A 157 -19.98 -3.17 -3.18
CA GLU A 157 -18.71 -3.82 -3.54
C GLU A 157 -18.37 -3.65 -5.01
N SER A 158 -19.35 -3.67 -5.93
CA SER A 158 -19.13 -3.60 -7.37
C SER A 158 -19.76 -2.36 -8.01
N ARG A 159 -19.07 -1.78 -8.99
CA ARG A 159 -19.61 -0.74 -9.86
C ARG A 159 -19.57 -1.19 -11.29
N ILE A 160 -20.63 -0.86 -12.02
CA ILE A 160 -20.77 -1.17 -13.44
C ILE A 160 -20.85 0.16 -14.18
N MET A 161 -20.00 0.33 -15.19
CA MET A 161 -19.88 1.59 -15.92
C MET A 161 -19.57 1.35 -17.39
N LEU A 162 -19.96 2.31 -18.23
CA LEU A 162 -19.37 2.48 -19.56
C LEU A 162 -18.16 3.41 -19.41
N GLY A 163 -17.00 2.98 -19.90
CA GLY A 163 -15.70 3.61 -19.68
C GLY A 163 -14.86 2.97 -18.55
N PRO A 164 -13.72 3.58 -18.16
CA PRO A 164 -13.22 4.85 -18.66
C PRO A 164 -12.90 4.80 -20.14
N MET A 165 -13.21 5.88 -20.85
CA MET A 165 -13.07 5.96 -22.30
C MET A 165 -12.67 7.35 -22.76
N THR A 166 -11.90 7.39 -23.83
CA THR A 166 -11.49 8.62 -24.51
C THR A 166 -11.90 8.58 -25.99
N LEU A 167 -12.10 9.76 -26.57
CA LEU A 167 -12.42 9.89 -27.99
C LEU A 167 -11.15 10.21 -28.78
N SER A 168 -10.73 9.26 -29.62
CA SER A 168 -9.61 9.44 -30.54
C SER A 168 -10.11 9.70 -31.97
N SER A 169 -9.20 9.97 -32.90
CA SER A 169 -9.52 10.11 -34.34
C SER A 169 -10.13 8.84 -34.95
N THR A 170 -9.91 7.67 -34.34
CA THR A 170 -10.44 6.38 -34.79
C THR A 170 -11.68 5.93 -34.00
N GLY A 171 -12.26 6.80 -33.18
CA GLY A 171 -13.40 6.49 -32.31
C GLY A 171 -13.01 6.26 -30.85
N TRP A 172 -13.88 5.59 -30.12
CA TRP A 172 -13.70 5.29 -28.70
C TRP A 172 -12.51 4.38 -28.46
N LYS A 173 -11.70 4.74 -27.47
CA LYS A 173 -10.66 3.88 -26.92
C LYS A 173 -10.91 3.67 -25.45
N HIS A 174 -10.68 2.45 -24.99
CA HIS A 174 -10.68 2.17 -23.57
C HIS A 174 -9.54 2.97 -22.92
N ALA A 175 -9.87 3.65 -21.83
CA ALA A 175 -8.92 4.26 -20.92
C ALA A 175 -8.95 3.39 -19.65
N GLY A 176 -7.80 2.86 -19.23
CA GLY A 176 -7.69 1.89 -18.16
C GLY A 176 -6.84 2.42 -17.02
N ASP A 177 -7.08 1.93 -15.81
CA ASP A 177 -6.30 2.24 -14.65
C ASP A 177 -5.07 1.33 -14.56
N GLN A 178 -4.12 1.45 -15.49
CA GLN A 178 -2.85 0.79 -15.23
C GLN A 178 -2.10 1.55 -14.15
N TYR A 179 -2.10 0.90 -12.99
CA TYR A 179 -0.95 0.94 -12.13
C TYR A 179 0.23 0.32 -12.89
N ASP A 180 1.12 1.16 -13.42
CA ASP A 180 2.34 0.78 -14.13
C ASP A 180 3.11 -0.30 -13.33
N PRO A 181 3.21 -1.54 -13.84
CA PRO A 181 3.95 -2.62 -13.18
C PRO A 181 5.47 -2.35 -13.08
N ALA A 182 6.03 -1.49 -13.94
CA ALA A 182 7.42 -1.07 -13.88
C ALA A 182 7.64 0.04 -12.84
N LYS A 183 6.66 0.94 -12.62
CA LYS A 183 6.62 1.76 -11.39
C LYS A 183 6.49 0.92 -10.14
N ARG A 184 5.92 -0.28 -10.19
CA ARG A 184 6.01 -1.26 -9.08
C ARG A 184 7.45 -1.65 -8.73
N ALA A 185 8.41 -1.51 -9.66
CA ALA A 185 9.82 -1.79 -9.43
C ALA A 185 10.62 -0.55 -8.97
N SER A 186 10.19 0.67 -9.29
CA SER A 186 10.80 1.92 -8.79
C SER A 186 10.12 2.47 -7.52
N ASP A 187 8.82 2.22 -7.34
CA ASP A 187 8.03 2.43 -6.12
C ASP A 187 8.14 1.21 -5.18
N ARG A 188 9.32 0.58 -5.16
CA ARG A 188 9.69 -0.61 -4.36
C ARG A 188 9.61 -0.42 -2.83
N ASN A 189 8.91 0.59 -2.35
CA ASN A 189 8.55 0.78 -0.95
C ASN A 189 7.06 0.51 -0.67
N GLY A 190 6.25 0.16 -1.67
CA GLY A 190 4.84 -0.24 -1.49
C GLY A 190 4.60 -1.72 -1.78
N PHE A 191 4.23 -2.49 -0.76
CA PHE A 191 3.85 -3.91 -0.89
C PHE A 191 2.32 -4.06 -0.95
N VAL A 192 1.83 -4.91 -1.86
CA VAL A 192 0.42 -5.36 -1.88
C VAL A 192 0.40 -6.80 -1.39
N VAL A 193 -0.12 -7.04 -0.19
CA VAL A 193 -0.36 -8.38 0.34
C VAL A 193 -1.83 -8.72 0.07
N ARG A 194 -2.08 -9.72 -0.79
CA ARG A 194 -3.43 -10.26 -1.01
C ARG A 194 -3.68 -11.39 0.01
N PHE A 195 -4.64 -11.21 0.90
CA PHE A 195 -5.18 -12.28 1.72
C PHE A 195 -6.44 -12.83 1.03
N GLY A 196 -6.52 -14.15 0.87
CA GLY A 196 -7.70 -14.81 0.30
C GLY A 196 -8.94 -14.61 1.20
N SER A 197 -10.01 -14.10 0.60
CA SER A 197 -11.40 -14.11 1.09
C SER A 197 -11.70 -13.64 2.52
N MET A 198 -11.14 -12.51 2.99
CA MET A 198 -11.61 -11.90 4.24
C MET A 198 -11.82 -10.38 4.11
N HIS A 199 -12.93 -9.90 4.68
CA HIS A 199 -13.33 -8.50 4.72
C HIS A 199 -12.35 -7.66 5.55
N GLY A 200 -11.42 -7.00 4.88
CA GLY A 200 -10.59 -5.94 5.43
C GLY A 200 -10.25 -4.94 4.33
N GLU A 201 -10.56 -3.66 4.53
CA GLU A 201 -10.19 -2.60 3.59
C GLU A 201 -8.67 -2.48 3.50
N LEU A 202 -8.10 -2.82 2.34
CA LEU A 202 -6.69 -2.62 2.05
C LEU A 202 -6.49 -1.22 1.45
N ILE A 203 -6.17 -0.24 2.29
CA ILE A 203 -5.88 1.13 1.84
C ILE A 203 -4.48 1.14 1.20
N CYS A 204 -4.39 1.68 -0.03
CA CYS A 204 -3.12 1.80 -0.74
C CYS A 204 -2.11 2.63 0.06
N LEU A 205 -0.94 2.03 0.29
CA LEU A 205 0.11 2.56 1.16
C LEU A 205 0.86 3.70 0.48
N ARG A 206 0.81 4.91 1.07
CA ARG A 206 1.89 5.88 0.88
C ARG A 206 3.07 5.41 1.74
N ALA A 207 4.30 5.70 1.31
CA ALA A 207 5.56 5.22 1.89
C ALA A 207 5.84 5.59 3.37
N MET A 208 4.85 6.11 4.10
CA MET A 208 4.93 6.51 5.52
C MET A 208 3.74 6.02 6.35
N SER A 209 2.87 5.16 5.82
CA SER A 209 1.65 4.77 6.53
C SER A 209 1.86 3.52 7.38
N ILE A 210 1.60 3.63 8.69
CA ILE A 210 1.36 2.49 9.57
C ILE A 210 0.00 1.90 9.20
N VAL A 211 -0.05 0.59 9.02
CA VAL A 211 -1.24 -0.16 8.60
C VAL A 211 -1.69 -1.03 9.75
N VAL A 212 -2.98 -0.99 10.05
CA VAL A 212 -3.61 -1.82 11.07
C VAL A 212 -4.81 -2.51 10.43
N LEU A 213 -4.78 -3.84 10.39
CA LEU A 213 -5.87 -4.66 9.87
C LEU A 213 -6.38 -5.55 11.00
N ASP A 214 -7.69 -5.53 11.22
CA ASP A 214 -8.36 -6.38 12.20
C ASP A 214 -8.99 -7.59 11.50
N GLY A 215 -9.08 -8.71 12.22
CA GLY A 215 -9.78 -9.90 11.73
C GLY A 215 -9.10 -10.57 10.52
N VAL A 216 -7.77 -10.45 10.40
CA VAL A 216 -7.01 -11.01 9.26
C VAL A 216 -7.04 -12.53 9.23
N VAL A 217 -7.25 -13.16 10.38
CA VAL A 217 -7.49 -14.59 10.52
C VAL A 217 -8.75 -14.80 11.33
N ASP A 218 -9.60 -15.73 10.90
CA ASP A 218 -10.75 -16.15 11.68
C ASP A 218 -10.32 -16.88 12.97
N ASN A 219 -11.28 -17.08 13.88
CA ASN A 219 -10.97 -17.66 15.17
C ASN A 219 -10.54 -19.13 15.06
N ASP A 220 -11.03 -19.89 14.08
CA ASP A 220 -10.71 -21.32 13.93
C ASP A 220 -9.27 -21.49 13.44
N LEU A 221 -8.86 -20.72 12.42
CA LEU A 221 -7.49 -20.66 11.95
C LEU A 221 -6.55 -20.14 13.03
N ARG A 222 -6.97 -19.13 13.80
CA ARG A 222 -6.21 -18.66 14.96
C ARG A 222 -5.98 -19.78 15.97
N GLN A 223 -7.02 -20.52 16.37
CA GLN A 223 -6.88 -21.63 17.31
C GLN A 223 -5.98 -22.73 16.75
N LEU A 224 -6.09 -23.05 15.46
CA LEU A 224 -5.22 -24.01 14.79
C LEU A 224 -3.74 -23.60 14.82
N ILE A 225 -3.44 -22.31 14.62
CA ILE A 225 -2.07 -21.78 14.70
C ILE A 225 -1.60 -21.78 16.16
N LEU A 226 -2.43 -21.33 17.10
CA LEU A 226 -2.11 -21.32 18.53
C LEU A 226 -1.80 -22.72 19.07
N SER A 227 -2.49 -23.75 18.60
CA SER A 227 -2.22 -25.14 19.00
C SER A 227 -0.81 -25.63 18.60
N LYS A 228 -0.10 -24.90 17.73
CA LYS A 228 1.31 -25.19 17.38
C LYS A 228 2.29 -24.56 18.38
N PHE A 229 1.85 -23.60 19.19
CA PHE A 229 2.63 -22.98 20.25
C PHE A 229 2.51 -23.72 21.59
N ASP A 230 1.46 -24.52 21.80
CA ASP A 230 1.23 -25.29 23.05
C ASP A 230 2.31 -26.34 23.35
N LEU A 231 3.20 -26.63 22.39
CA LEU A 231 4.40 -27.45 22.61
C LEU A 231 5.51 -26.72 23.37
N LEU A 232 5.33 -25.44 23.71
CA LEU A 232 6.30 -24.63 24.43
C LEU A 232 6.01 -24.67 25.94
N ALA A 233 6.88 -25.34 26.70
CA ALA A 233 6.75 -25.44 28.15
C ALA A 233 6.54 -24.06 28.83
N PRO A 234 5.66 -23.97 29.85
CA PRO A 234 5.49 -22.75 30.63
C PRO A 234 6.83 -22.20 31.11
N GLY A 235 7.12 -20.94 30.77
CA GLY A 235 8.40 -20.28 31.11
C GLY A 235 9.46 -20.27 30.00
N ALA A 236 9.20 -20.84 28.83
CA ALA A 236 10.02 -20.61 27.64
C ALA A 236 9.95 -19.12 27.23
N ARG A 237 10.96 -18.33 27.62
CA ARG A 237 10.98 -16.87 27.42
C ARG A 237 11.05 -16.46 25.95
N THR A 238 11.60 -17.32 25.10
CA THR A 238 11.53 -17.23 23.65
C THR A 238 11.71 -18.62 23.08
N ALA A 239 10.68 -19.13 22.42
CA ALA A 239 10.85 -20.17 21.43
C ALA A 239 10.42 -19.61 20.08
N LEU A 240 11.20 -20.00 19.07
CA LEU A 240 11.14 -19.46 17.73
C LEU A 240 10.79 -20.60 16.77
N PRO A 241 9.65 -21.28 16.94
CA PRO A 241 9.26 -22.29 15.98
C PRO A 241 8.97 -21.60 14.65
N GLU A 242 9.47 -22.19 13.56
CA GLU A 242 8.76 -22.03 12.30
C GLU A 242 7.40 -22.70 12.46
N VAL A 243 6.35 -21.91 12.37
CA VAL A 243 4.99 -22.39 12.46
C VAL A 243 4.51 -22.59 11.04
N LEU A 244 4.13 -23.83 10.72
CA LEU A 244 3.52 -24.14 9.43
C LEU A 244 2.09 -23.58 9.41
N VAL A 245 1.86 -22.59 8.56
CA VAL A 245 0.58 -21.90 8.40
C VAL A 245 -0.04 -22.26 7.04
N PRO A 246 -1.35 -22.57 6.98
CA PRO A 246 -2.07 -22.72 5.72
C PRO A 246 -1.83 -21.54 4.76
N LYS A 247 -1.42 -21.81 3.52
CA LYS A 247 -1.30 -20.79 2.47
C LYS A 247 -2.69 -20.24 2.17
N LEU A 248 -2.92 -19.00 2.57
CA LEU A 248 -4.17 -18.28 2.30
C LEU A 248 -4.30 -18.06 0.78
N GLY A 249 -5.42 -18.51 0.20
CA GLY A 249 -5.72 -18.36 -1.22
C GLY A 249 -5.41 -19.56 -2.13
N ALA A 250 -5.03 -20.73 -1.60
CA ALA A 250 -4.98 -21.97 -2.39
C ALA A 250 -6.42 -22.43 -2.72
N LEU A 251 -6.87 -22.13 -3.94
CA LEU A 251 -8.24 -22.36 -4.44
C LEU A 251 -8.57 -23.86 -4.68
N ASP A 252 -7.60 -24.76 -4.56
CA ASP A 252 -7.73 -26.17 -4.94
C ASP A 252 -8.03 -27.13 -3.78
N GLY A 253 -8.32 -26.59 -2.58
CA GLY A 253 -8.62 -27.40 -1.39
C GLY A 253 -7.42 -28.15 -0.82
N ARG A 254 -6.23 -27.99 -1.40
CA ARG A 254 -4.95 -28.48 -0.85
C ARG A 254 -4.20 -27.28 -0.29
N SER A 255 -4.48 -26.97 0.97
CA SER A 255 -3.76 -25.88 1.62
C SER A 255 -2.30 -26.28 1.84
N GLU A 256 -1.44 -25.87 0.90
CA GLU A 256 0.00 -25.92 1.05
C GLU A 256 0.37 -25.20 2.35
N LEU A 257 1.18 -25.82 3.22
CA LEU A 257 1.63 -25.20 4.45
C LEU A 257 2.90 -24.39 4.17
N VAL A 258 2.93 -23.14 4.63
CA VAL A 258 4.08 -22.24 4.50
C VAL A 258 4.70 -22.03 5.89
N PRO A 259 6.02 -22.21 6.05
CA PRO A 259 6.70 -21.87 7.29
C PRO A 259 6.66 -20.36 7.53
N MET A 260 6.16 -19.95 8.69
CA MET A 260 6.11 -18.57 9.14
C MET A 260 6.82 -18.43 10.49
N PRO A 261 7.59 -17.36 10.73
CA PRO A 261 8.29 -17.17 12.00
C PRO A 261 7.28 -16.93 13.12
N GLY A 262 7.15 -17.88 14.05
CA GLY A 262 6.35 -17.73 15.26
C GLY A 262 7.18 -17.20 16.42
N ARG A 263 6.56 -16.42 17.31
CA ARG A 263 7.21 -15.91 18.53
C ARG A 263 6.24 -15.84 19.70
N VAL A 264 6.74 -16.23 20.87
CA VAL A 264 6.20 -15.84 22.17
C VAL A 264 7.08 -14.73 22.74
N ALA A 265 6.51 -13.57 23.04
CA ALA A 265 7.23 -12.43 23.62
C ALA A 265 6.69 -12.09 24.99
N VAL A 266 7.59 -11.76 25.93
CA VAL A 266 7.26 -11.41 27.32
C VAL A 266 7.80 -10.04 27.69
N GLY A 267 7.04 -9.27 28.46
CA GLY A 267 7.37 -7.90 28.87
C GLY A 267 7.34 -6.84 27.76
N SER A 268 7.85 -5.65 28.08
CA SER A 268 7.91 -4.49 27.18
C SER A 268 9.36 -4.27 26.71
N PRO A 269 9.72 -4.54 25.44
CA PRO A 269 11.05 -4.22 24.94
C PRO A 269 11.29 -2.69 24.93
N PRO A 270 12.55 -2.23 25.00
CA PRO A 270 12.85 -0.82 24.79
C PRO A 270 12.53 -0.40 23.34
N MET A 271 12.55 0.90 23.07
CA MET A 271 12.38 1.44 21.72
C MET A 271 13.55 1.01 20.81
N HIS A 272 13.26 0.39 19.68
CA HIS A 272 14.25 -0.20 18.78
C HIS A 272 13.80 -0.19 17.31
N GLN A 273 14.70 -0.60 16.42
CA GLN A 273 14.36 -1.02 15.05
C GLN A 273 14.56 -2.52 14.94
N ASP A 274 13.76 -3.19 14.12
CA ASP A 274 13.95 -4.62 13.89
C ASP A 274 15.20 -4.86 13.05
N THR A 275 15.95 -5.88 13.44
CA THR A 275 17.15 -6.35 12.77
C THR A 275 16.91 -7.70 12.10
N GLY A 276 17.81 -8.05 11.18
CA GLY A 276 17.72 -9.28 10.41
C GLY A 276 18.11 -10.53 11.21
N PHE A 277 17.97 -11.66 10.53
CA PHE A 277 18.53 -12.93 10.96
C PHE A 277 19.30 -13.53 9.79
N ASP A 278 20.43 -14.17 10.09
CA ASP A 278 21.17 -14.91 9.07
C ASP A 278 20.46 -16.23 8.70
N ALA A 279 20.98 -16.94 7.70
CA ALA A 279 20.41 -18.20 7.23
C ALA A 279 20.37 -19.31 8.31
N MET A 280 21.11 -19.15 9.41
CA MET A 280 21.14 -20.07 10.54
C MET A 280 20.20 -19.61 11.67
N GLY A 281 19.42 -18.55 11.45
CA GLY A 281 18.52 -17.98 12.46
C GLY A 281 19.25 -17.25 13.59
N ARG A 282 20.52 -16.88 13.39
CA ARG A 282 21.28 -16.06 14.34
C ARG A 282 20.96 -14.58 14.12
N PRO A 283 20.96 -13.74 15.18
CA PRO A 283 20.74 -12.31 15.02
C PRO A 283 21.78 -11.72 14.08
N ASP A 284 21.31 -11.00 13.07
CA ASP A 284 22.14 -10.13 12.26
C ASP A 284 21.91 -8.69 12.75
N PRO A 285 22.93 -7.95 13.22
CA PRO A 285 22.75 -6.57 13.66
C PRO A 285 22.34 -5.62 12.52
N THR A 286 22.37 -6.09 11.27
CA THR A 286 21.92 -5.34 10.11
C THR A 286 20.43 -5.06 10.23
N ARG A 287 20.09 -3.76 10.18
CA ARG A 287 18.71 -3.29 10.19
C ARG A 287 17.93 -3.85 9.00
N VAL A 288 16.69 -4.25 9.24
CA VAL A 288 15.75 -4.61 8.17
C VAL A 288 15.24 -3.35 7.48
N GLU A 289 15.43 -3.24 6.17
CA GLU A 289 14.92 -2.13 5.37
C GLU A 289 13.48 -2.37 4.90
N GLY A 290 12.72 -1.29 4.65
CA GLY A 290 11.34 -1.36 4.17
C GLY A 290 10.32 -1.72 5.25
N LEU A 291 9.30 -2.50 4.86
CA LEU A 291 8.17 -2.83 5.73
C LEU A 291 8.45 -4.03 6.63
N VAL A 292 7.99 -3.93 7.88
CA VAL A 292 7.87 -5.06 8.81
C VAL A 292 6.41 -5.28 9.16
N ALA A 293 6.02 -6.54 9.30
CA ALA A 293 4.69 -6.99 9.65
C ALA A 293 4.70 -7.89 10.90
N VAL A 294 3.68 -7.75 11.75
CA VAL A 294 3.40 -8.64 12.89
C VAL A 294 1.90 -8.95 12.94
N LEU A 295 1.55 -10.24 12.97
CA LEU A 295 0.20 -10.72 13.23
C LEU A 295 0.10 -11.21 14.68
N TYR A 296 -0.68 -10.51 15.51
CA TYR A 296 -0.91 -10.91 16.89
C TYR A 296 -1.99 -12.00 16.96
N LEU A 297 -1.66 -13.13 17.59
CA LEU A 297 -2.54 -14.27 17.78
C LEU A 297 -3.11 -14.35 19.20
N ALA A 298 -2.37 -13.87 20.20
CA ALA A 298 -2.81 -13.79 21.60
C ALA A 298 -2.07 -12.69 22.36
N GLY A 299 -2.66 -12.27 23.48
CA GLY A 299 -2.17 -11.21 24.35
C GLY A 299 -2.66 -9.81 23.98
N ALA A 300 -2.44 -8.87 24.89
CA ALA A 300 -2.80 -7.46 24.76
C ALA A 300 -1.61 -6.53 25.05
N GLY A 301 -1.76 -5.27 24.65
CA GLY A 301 -0.79 -4.20 24.91
C GLY A 301 -0.98 -3.03 23.95
N THR A 302 0.05 -2.21 23.82
CA THR A 302 0.11 -1.10 22.87
C THR A 302 1.44 -1.13 22.14
N LEU A 303 1.40 -1.29 20.82
CA LEU A 303 2.56 -1.05 19.96
C LEU A 303 2.70 0.45 19.76
N VAL A 304 3.80 1.01 20.25
CA VAL A 304 4.15 2.42 20.08
C VAL A 304 5.17 2.53 18.96
N ILE A 305 4.83 3.29 17.92
CA ILE A 305 5.68 3.55 16.76
C ILE A 305 6.01 5.03 16.72
N ASP A 306 7.30 5.36 16.70
CA ASP A 306 7.82 6.72 16.71
C ASP A 306 8.59 6.99 15.41
N THR A 307 8.05 7.88 14.57
CA THR A 307 8.64 8.27 13.27
C THR A 307 9.66 9.40 13.42
N GLY A 308 9.93 9.86 14.64
CA GLY A 308 10.73 11.05 14.93
C GLY A 308 9.95 12.36 14.78
N SER A 309 8.92 12.40 13.93
CA SER A 309 7.99 13.54 13.81
C SER A 309 6.67 13.31 14.53
N GLN A 310 6.23 12.05 14.64
CA GLN A 310 4.97 11.67 15.26
C GLN A 310 5.11 10.34 16.01
N ARG A 311 4.38 10.25 17.13
CA ARG A 311 4.19 8.99 17.86
C ARG A 311 2.80 8.45 17.60
N HIS A 312 2.73 7.20 17.17
CA HIS A 312 1.51 6.45 16.95
C HIS A 312 1.38 5.37 18.01
N SER A 313 0.17 5.14 18.49
CA SER A 313 -0.15 4.07 19.43
C SER A 313 -1.17 3.17 18.78
N VAL A 314 -0.82 1.90 18.64
CA VAL A 314 -1.68 0.87 18.06
C VAL A 314 -1.97 -0.13 19.16
N GLU A 315 -3.22 -0.22 19.57
CA GLU A 315 -3.65 -1.27 20.50
C GLU A 315 -3.33 -2.65 19.90
N VAL A 316 -2.79 -3.54 20.71
CA VAL A 316 -2.53 -4.92 20.36
C VAL A 316 -3.68 -5.78 20.88
N LYS A 317 -4.30 -6.52 19.97
CA LYS A 317 -5.36 -7.49 20.26
C LYS A 317 -5.25 -8.68 19.29
N PRO A 318 -5.84 -9.84 19.62
CA PRO A 318 -5.81 -11.00 18.73
C PRO A 318 -6.38 -10.72 17.33
N CYS A 319 -5.84 -11.43 16.33
CA CYS A 319 -6.17 -11.32 14.91
C CYS A 319 -5.84 -9.96 14.26
N ARG A 320 -5.07 -9.10 14.95
CA ARG A 320 -4.62 -7.81 14.41
C ARG A 320 -3.28 -7.97 13.71
N LEU A 321 -3.22 -7.58 12.43
CA LEU A 321 -1.99 -7.42 11.67
C LEU A 321 -1.57 -5.95 11.71
N VAL A 322 -0.33 -5.69 12.09
CA VAL A 322 0.26 -4.36 12.03
C VAL A 322 1.45 -4.37 11.07
N VAL A 323 1.51 -3.40 10.16
CA VAL A 323 2.60 -3.22 9.19
C VAL A 323 3.14 -1.79 9.28
N TRP A 324 4.46 -1.62 9.30
CA TRP A 324 5.09 -0.30 9.41
C TRP A 324 6.44 -0.21 8.67
N PRO A 325 6.90 0.99 8.28
CA PRO A 325 8.20 1.20 7.64
C PRO A 325 9.35 1.19 8.66
N ASN A 326 9.96 0.03 8.89
CA ASN A 326 10.97 -0.18 9.94
C ASN A 326 12.23 0.67 9.76
N ASP A 327 12.58 1.03 8.54
CA ASP A 327 13.70 1.92 8.23
C ASP A 327 13.46 3.39 8.59
N GLN A 328 12.19 3.79 8.80
CA GLN A 328 11.78 5.18 9.05
C GLN A 328 11.23 5.41 10.46
N CYS A 329 11.11 4.37 11.28
CA CYS A 329 10.62 4.51 12.64
C CYS A 329 11.38 3.62 13.62
N ILE A 330 11.29 3.99 14.88
CA ILE A 330 11.63 3.13 16.02
C ILE A 330 10.32 2.73 16.69
N HIS A 331 10.27 1.55 17.27
CA HIS A 331 9.05 1.05 17.89
C HIS A 331 9.36 0.31 19.19
N ARG A 332 8.37 0.27 20.06
CA ARG A 332 8.37 -0.57 21.27
C ARG A 332 6.97 -1.11 21.48
N LEU A 333 6.88 -2.14 22.30
CA LEU A 333 5.62 -2.67 22.71
C LEU A 333 5.45 -2.50 24.21
N ASP A 334 4.38 -1.84 24.62
CA ASP A 334 4.02 -1.64 26.02
C ASP A 334 2.97 -2.72 26.40
N ALA A 335 3.40 -3.75 27.13
CA ALA A 335 2.52 -4.84 27.57
C ALA A 335 1.43 -4.37 28.52
N SER A 336 0.22 -4.93 28.40
CA SER A 336 -0.89 -4.65 29.34
C SER A 336 -0.58 -5.22 30.74
N PRO A 337 -0.99 -4.53 31.83
CA PRO A 337 -0.87 -5.06 33.19
C PRO A 337 -1.55 -6.44 33.31
N GLY A 338 -0.82 -7.44 33.81
CA GLY A 338 -1.33 -8.81 33.97
C GLY A 338 -1.29 -9.69 32.71
N GLU A 339 -1.02 -9.12 31.53
CA GLU A 339 -0.81 -9.87 30.29
C GLU A 339 0.65 -9.77 29.85
N GLU A 340 1.50 -10.49 30.56
CA GLU A 340 2.93 -10.41 30.33
C GLU A 340 3.37 -11.06 29.03
N SER A 341 2.60 -11.98 28.45
CA SER A 341 2.98 -12.73 27.24
C SER A 341 2.09 -12.42 26.04
N ARG A 342 2.69 -12.47 24.85
CA ARG A 342 2.03 -12.34 23.55
C ARG A 342 2.49 -13.45 22.63
N ILE A 343 1.57 -13.96 21.83
CA ILE A 343 1.86 -14.95 20.79
C ILE A 343 1.59 -14.27 19.45
N MET A 344 2.56 -14.33 18.55
CA MET A 344 2.49 -13.65 17.25
C MET A 344 3.19 -14.44 16.16
N LEU A 345 2.77 -14.20 14.91
CA LEU A 345 3.59 -14.47 13.74
C LEU A 345 4.34 -13.17 13.40
N GLY A 346 5.66 -13.28 13.30
CA GLY A 346 6.58 -12.17 13.09
C GLY A 346 7.37 -11.77 14.36
N PRO A 347 8.11 -10.66 14.31
CA PRO A 347 8.22 -9.73 13.18
C PRO A 347 8.77 -10.37 11.91
N MET A 348 8.31 -9.92 10.75
CA MET A 348 8.76 -10.43 9.46
C MET A 348 8.76 -9.33 8.40
N THR A 349 9.65 -9.47 7.41
CA THR A 349 9.72 -8.59 6.24
C THR A 349 9.53 -9.41 4.97
N LEU A 350 8.99 -8.78 3.92
CA LEU A 350 8.80 -9.43 2.62
C LEU A 350 9.92 -9.03 1.67
N SER A 351 10.68 -10.01 1.20
CA SER A 351 11.72 -9.84 0.19
C SER A 351 11.31 -10.51 -1.13
N SER A 352 12.10 -10.32 -2.19
CA SER A 352 11.91 -11.04 -3.46
C SER A 352 12.00 -12.56 -3.32
N ALA A 353 12.67 -13.06 -2.27
CA ALA A 353 12.77 -14.48 -1.95
C ALA A 353 11.65 -14.98 -1.03
N GLY A 354 10.66 -14.12 -0.70
CA GLY A 354 9.59 -14.43 0.23
C GLY A 354 9.78 -13.81 1.61
N TRP A 355 9.01 -14.30 2.58
CA TRP A 355 9.02 -13.83 3.96
C TRP A 355 10.35 -14.17 4.62
N LYS A 356 10.94 -13.16 5.25
CA LYS A 356 12.13 -13.30 6.10
C LYS A 356 11.78 -12.86 7.50
N ARG A 357 12.39 -13.55 8.46
CA ARG A 357 12.27 -13.17 9.86
C ARG A 357 12.91 -11.81 10.10
N ALA A 358 12.23 -10.99 10.88
CA ALA A 358 12.73 -9.76 11.46
C ALA A 358 12.56 -9.85 12.99
N GLY A 359 13.24 -8.99 13.73
CA GLY A 359 12.99 -8.89 15.15
C GLY A 359 14.03 -8.09 15.89
N ASP A 360 13.70 -7.77 17.13
CA ASP A 360 14.59 -7.03 17.98
C ASP A 360 15.81 -7.88 18.39
N GLN A 361 17.00 -7.27 18.40
CA GLN A 361 18.25 -7.90 18.84
C GLN A 361 18.19 -8.37 20.31
N TYR A 362 17.22 -7.86 21.08
CA TYR A 362 17.01 -8.18 22.50
C TYR A 362 16.21 -9.49 22.68
N SER A 363 15.55 -9.98 21.63
CA SER A 363 14.63 -11.12 21.61
C SER A 363 15.36 -12.45 21.62
N VAL A 364 16.54 -12.45 21.04
CA VAL A 364 17.29 -13.66 20.72
C VAL A 364 18.25 -14.01 21.86
N ALA A 365 17.99 -13.48 23.04
CA ALA A 365 18.59 -13.91 24.30
C ALA A 365 18.10 -15.33 24.66
N GLY A 366 18.43 -16.30 23.80
CA GLY A 366 18.42 -17.72 24.12
C GLY A 366 19.47 -18.00 25.18
N ARG A 367 18.99 -18.50 26.33
CA ARG A 367 19.69 -19.04 27.51
C ARG A 367 20.89 -18.23 28.01
N GLY A 368 20.62 -17.11 28.67
CA GLY A 368 21.58 -16.51 29.61
C GLY A 368 21.87 -15.02 29.44
N SER A 369 21.28 -14.34 28.46
CA SER A 369 21.47 -12.88 28.36
C SER A 369 20.55 -12.13 29.33
N PRO A 370 21.06 -11.15 30.10
CA PRO A 370 20.49 -10.84 31.40
C PRO A 370 19.79 -9.49 31.44
N CYS A 371 18.86 -9.38 32.40
CA CYS A 371 18.26 -8.17 32.96
C CYS A 371 17.97 -7.00 31.99
N PHE A 372 16.69 -6.66 31.84
CA PHE A 372 16.18 -5.54 31.05
C PHE A 372 16.68 -4.12 31.47
N ALA A 373 17.48 -4.01 32.54
CA ALA A 373 18.11 -2.78 32.99
C ALA A 373 19.64 -2.98 33.11
N PRO A 374 20.41 -2.83 32.01
CA PRO A 374 21.86 -3.05 32.05
C PRO A 374 22.52 -2.11 33.06
N ASP A 375 22.08 -0.86 33.19
CA ASP A 375 22.72 0.13 34.07
C ASP A 375 22.63 -0.24 35.56
N GLU A 376 21.56 -0.91 35.97
CA GLU A 376 21.32 -1.31 37.37
C GLU A 376 21.64 -2.78 37.66
N CYS A 377 21.70 -3.65 36.64
CA CYS A 377 21.96 -5.07 36.87
C CYS A 377 23.46 -5.37 37.07
N ARG A 378 23.76 -6.10 38.16
CA ARG A 378 25.13 -6.51 38.56
C ARG A 378 25.51 -7.93 38.15
N CYS A 379 24.70 -8.60 37.33
CA CYS A 379 25.02 -9.98 36.95
C CYS A 379 26.18 -10.04 35.92
N PRO A 380 26.88 -11.18 35.82
CA PRO A 380 28.10 -11.30 34.99
C PRO A 380 27.88 -10.95 33.51
N GLY A 381 26.77 -11.35 32.90
CA GLY A 381 26.50 -11.06 31.49
C GLY A 381 26.25 -9.57 31.20
N CYS A 382 25.70 -8.81 32.15
CA CYS A 382 25.51 -7.37 32.00
C CYS A 382 26.85 -6.63 32.14
N GLN A 383 27.76 -7.14 32.98
CA GLN A 383 29.12 -6.59 33.10
C GLN A 383 29.93 -6.82 31.81
N GLU A 384 29.91 -8.02 31.25
CA GLU A 384 30.61 -8.32 29.99
C GLU A 384 30.07 -7.46 28.83
N TYR A 385 28.75 -7.26 28.77
CA TYR A 385 28.14 -6.38 27.78
C TYR A 385 28.57 -4.91 27.97
N LYS A 386 28.58 -4.40 29.21
CA LYS A 386 29.08 -3.04 29.51
C LYS A 386 30.54 -2.86 29.10
N GLU A 387 31.39 -3.85 29.36
CA GLU A 387 32.80 -3.83 28.96
C GLU A 387 32.96 -3.82 27.44
N LYS A 388 32.20 -4.65 26.71
CA LYS A 388 32.20 -4.66 25.24
C LYS A 388 31.73 -3.32 24.66
N MET A 389 30.66 -2.73 25.20
CA MET A 389 30.16 -1.44 24.75
C MET A 389 31.15 -0.31 25.04
N LYS A 390 31.82 -0.33 26.20
CA LYS A 390 32.90 0.60 26.55
C LYS A 390 34.06 0.50 25.55
N LEU A 391 34.51 -0.71 25.22
CA LEU A 391 35.54 -0.96 24.21
C LEU A 391 35.16 -0.42 22.81
N VAL A 392 33.91 -0.60 22.39
CA VAL A 392 33.42 -0.06 21.11
C VAL A 392 33.42 1.47 21.12
N GLN A 393 33.02 2.09 22.23
CA GLN A 393 33.02 3.54 22.37
C GLN A 393 34.44 4.12 22.37
N GLU A 394 35.39 3.48 23.05
CA GLU A 394 36.80 3.85 23.05
C GLU A 394 37.40 3.77 21.64
N ARG A 395 37.12 2.70 20.87
CA ARG A 395 37.57 2.60 19.47
C ARG A 395 37.00 3.70 18.58
N ARG A 396 35.73 4.05 18.74
CA ARG A 396 35.11 5.16 17.99
C ARG A 396 35.76 6.50 18.30
N LEU A 397 36.09 6.75 19.57
CA LEU A 397 36.81 7.96 19.98
C LEU A 397 38.23 8.00 19.41
N GLN A 398 38.96 6.88 19.41
CA GLN A 398 40.28 6.76 18.79
C GLN A 398 40.25 6.98 17.28
N GLN A 399 39.24 6.45 16.58
CA GLN A 399 39.07 6.68 15.14
C GLN A 399 38.80 8.15 14.83
N LYS A 400 37.96 8.82 15.63
CA LYS A 400 37.69 10.25 15.48
C LYS A 400 38.93 11.11 15.74
N SER A 401 39.74 10.77 16.76
CA SER A 401 40.98 11.52 17.02
C SER A 401 42.00 11.35 15.89
N GLN A 402 42.11 10.15 15.31
CA GLN A 402 42.98 9.90 14.16
C GLN A 402 42.52 10.64 12.90
N GLN A 403 41.20 10.76 12.67
CA GLN A 403 40.66 11.55 11.56
C GLN A 403 40.93 13.05 11.70
N ASN A 404 40.84 13.61 12.92
CA ASN A 404 41.09 15.03 13.13
C ASN A 404 42.57 15.41 12.89
N VAL A 405 43.51 14.54 13.28
CA VAL A 405 44.95 14.75 13.03
C VAL A 405 45.29 14.73 11.54
N ALA A 406 44.57 13.94 10.73
CA ALA A 406 44.78 13.89 9.28
C ALA A 406 44.32 15.16 8.55
N VAL A 407 43.34 15.90 9.10
CA VAL A 407 42.81 17.13 8.50
C VAL A 407 43.71 18.34 8.81
N GLU A 408 44.35 18.39 9.98
CA GLU A 408 45.27 19.48 10.34
C GLU A 408 46.62 19.42 9.60
N GLY A 409 46.99 18.26 9.05
CA GLY A 409 48.24 18.08 8.28
C GLY A 409 48.21 18.56 6.82
N GLN A 410 47.06 19.02 6.29
CA GLN A 410 46.90 19.41 4.89
C GLN A 410 46.68 20.91 4.63
N VAL A 411 46.80 21.77 5.65
CA VAL A 411 46.75 23.22 5.43
C VAL A 411 48.11 23.68 4.87
N ALA A 412 48.22 23.69 3.54
CA ALA A 412 49.35 24.27 2.85
C ALA A 412 49.44 25.78 3.17
N PRO A 413 50.64 26.33 3.41
CA PRO A 413 50.82 27.75 3.63
C PRO A 413 50.45 28.52 2.36
N THR A 414 49.39 29.33 2.42
CA THR A 414 49.04 30.26 1.36
C THR A 414 50.02 31.43 1.40
N ASP A 415 50.96 31.45 0.46
CA ASP A 415 51.83 32.57 0.16
C ASP A 415 51.00 33.77 -0.32
N SER A 416 50.73 34.71 0.58
CA SER A 416 50.08 35.98 0.24
C SER A 416 51.12 37.03 -0.16
N SER A 417 51.52 37.03 -1.43
CA SER A 417 52.15 38.19 -2.08
C SER A 417 51.14 38.86 -3.01
N PHE A 418 50.30 39.73 -2.45
CA PHE A 418 49.35 40.53 -3.21
C PHE A 418 50.05 41.77 -3.76
N CYS A 419 50.47 41.71 -5.03
CA CYS A 419 51.08 42.84 -5.73
C CYS A 419 49.97 43.66 -6.42
N VAL A 420 49.68 44.85 -5.90
CA VAL A 420 48.76 45.81 -6.52
C VAL A 420 49.51 46.52 -7.65
N ARG A 421 49.16 46.25 -8.91
CA ARG A 421 49.54 47.07 -10.06
C ARG A 421 48.36 47.90 -10.52
N SER A 422 48.45 49.20 -10.28
CA SER A 422 47.70 50.24 -10.96
C SER A 422 48.27 50.46 -12.36
N CYS A 423 47.45 50.30 -13.39
CA CYS A 423 47.68 50.97 -14.68
C CYS A 423 46.35 51.61 -15.10
N ALA A 424 46.37 52.95 -15.10
CA ALA A 424 45.55 53.77 -15.97
C ALA A 424 45.87 53.44 -17.45
N VAL A 425 44.98 53.83 -18.36
CA VAL A 425 45.30 54.64 -19.55
C VAL A 425 44.02 54.85 -20.38
N SER A 426 43.77 56.14 -20.62
CA SER A 426 43.09 56.86 -21.74
C SER A 426 41.70 56.45 -22.20
#